data_AF-A0A517U2R9-F1
#
_entry.id   AF-A0A517U2R9-F1
#
_cell.length_a   1.000
_cell.length_b   1.000
_cell.length_c   1.000
_cell.angle_alpha   90.00
_cell.angle_beta   90.00
_cell.angle_gamma   90.00
#
_symmetry.space_group_name_H-M   'P 1'
#
loop_
_entity.id
_entity.type
_entity.pdbx_description
1 polymer ?
#
loop_
_entity_poly.entity_id
_entity_poly.type
_entity_poly.pdbx_seq_one_letter_code
_entity_poly.pdbx_strand_id
1 'polypeptide(L)'
;MSKQRPEPPPQPAGGEKKPAAPPAPDAKAKPAKAPKPKVPSPWPWGPFARVLVSLLVAFHLFVVFISPWEIQLRPSVVPMAEPGGPPLDAQGRPIPPQQFDPSKYPAQLPVLPMALTKYLHHYANLLYINNGYDFFSPDPGVSHQIRYEVFNSAGEKIADGQFPSRREQWPRLFYHRHMMLVEQSRDPMAAGQGWESAIAERLLEKHDGDRVRLVMIRHHLLTPQQVKDGGRIDGPATYEEIGVMDHQRTRPRAAEQLPTGGTP
;
A
#
# COMPACT_ATOMS: atom_id res chain seq x y z
N MET A 1 40.01 34.60 -48.66
CA MET A 1 40.62 34.98 -47.37
C MET A 1 41.41 33.79 -46.83
N SER A 2 42.66 33.64 -47.28
CA SER A 2 43.55 32.54 -46.87
C SER A 2 44.41 33.02 -45.71
N LYS A 3 44.34 32.30 -44.58
CA LYS A 3 45.16 32.57 -43.39
C LYS A 3 46.62 32.24 -43.69
N GLN A 4 47.48 33.26 -43.66
CA GLN A 4 48.93 33.18 -43.74
C GLN A 4 49.50 32.30 -42.62
N ARG A 5 50.39 31.38 -43.00
CA ARG A 5 51.20 30.55 -42.12
C ARG A 5 52.47 31.35 -41.78
N PRO A 6 52.84 31.55 -40.51
CA PRO A 6 54.08 32.25 -40.17
C PRO A 6 55.32 31.43 -40.55
N GLU A 7 56.32 32.10 -41.13
CA GLU A 7 57.65 31.57 -41.47
C GLU A 7 58.43 31.15 -40.20
N PRO A 8 59.29 30.12 -40.31
CA PRO A 8 60.22 29.77 -39.23
C PRO A 8 61.40 30.76 -39.17
N PRO A 9 61.88 31.13 -37.97
CA PRO A 9 63.03 32.01 -37.81
C PRO A 9 64.35 31.34 -38.26
N PRO A 10 65.36 32.14 -38.66
CA PRO A 10 66.59 31.67 -39.28
C PRO A 10 67.51 30.91 -38.31
N GLN A 11 68.13 29.85 -38.81
CA GLN A 11 69.22 29.12 -38.14
C GLN A 11 70.48 29.99 -38.05
N PRO A 12 71.11 30.14 -36.86
CA PRO A 12 72.47 30.62 -36.79
C PRO A 12 73.45 29.48 -37.13
N ALA A 13 74.17 29.68 -38.23
CA ALA A 13 75.42 28.99 -38.52
C ALA A 13 76.54 29.56 -37.63
N GLY A 14 77.49 28.73 -37.24
CA GLY A 14 78.74 29.19 -36.62
C GLY A 14 79.10 28.38 -35.39
N GLY A 15 80.00 27.43 -35.59
CA GLY A 15 80.53 26.61 -34.51
C GLY A 15 81.59 27.33 -33.69
N GLU A 16 81.63 27.00 -32.40
CA GLU A 16 82.84 27.07 -31.60
C GLU A 16 82.98 25.75 -30.85
N LYS A 17 84.03 25.01 -31.19
CA LYS A 17 84.46 23.79 -30.49
C LYS A 17 84.93 24.19 -29.09
N LYS A 18 84.11 23.92 -28.08
CA LYS A 18 84.50 24.04 -26.68
C LYS A 18 85.45 22.88 -26.30
N PRO A 19 86.62 23.15 -25.69
CA PRO A 19 87.60 22.12 -25.35
C PRO A 19 87.06 21.14 -24.29
N ALA A 20 87.51 19.90 -24.42
CA ALA A 20 87.09 18.75 -23.62
C ALA A 20 87.27 19.00 -22.11
N ALA A 21 86.18 18.81 -21.37
CA ALA A 21 86.21 18.71 -19.91
C ALA A 21 86.79 17.35 -19.49
N PRO A 22 87.58 17.27 -18.41
CA PRO A 22 88.16 16.02 -17.92
C PRO A 22 87.07 15.03 -17.48
N PRO A 23 87.34 13.71 -17.54
CA PRO A 23 86.35 12.67 -17.27
C PRO A 23 85.83 12.78 -15.82
N ALA A 24 84.51 12.85 -15.68
CA ALA A 24 83.83 12.78 -14.39
C ALA A 24 84.01 11.37 -13.79
N PRO A 25 84.22 11.25 -12.47
CA PRO A 25 84.43 9.99 -11.80
C PRO A 25 83.15 9.14 -11.82
N ASP A 26 83.35 7.82 -11.87
CA ASP A 26 82.36 6.76 -11.98
C ASP A 26 80.97 7.07 -11.40
N ALA A 27 79.97 7.07 -12.29
CA ALA A 27 78.57 7.11 -11.91
C ALA A 27 78.20 5.84 -11.13
N LYS A 28 78.27 5.92 -9.80
CA LYS A 28 77.71 4.90 -8.90
C LYS A 28 76.24 4.67 -9.25
N ALA A 29 75.89 3.43 -9.56
CA ALA A 29 74.53 2.98 -9.80
C ALA A 29 73.61 3.44 -8.64
N LYS A 30 72.51 4.12 -8.97
CA LYS A 30 71.49 4.47 -7.98
C LYS A 30 70.95 3.18 -7.36
N PRO A 31 70.93 3.04 -6.02
CA PRO A 31 70.39 1.84 -5.39
C PRO A 31 68.90 1.72 -5.72
N ALA A 32 68.47 0.51 -6.07
CA ALA A 32 67.07 0.19 -6.31
C ALA A 32 66.22 0.64 -5.11
N LYS A 33 65.18 1.45 -5.36
CA LYS A 33 64.24 1.87 -4.33
C LYS A 33 63.69 0.63 -3.63
N ALA A 34 63.98 0.49 -2.34
CA ALA A 34 63.41 -0.55 -1.50
C ALA A 34 61.87 -0.50 -1.60
N PRO A 35 61.19 -1.65 -1.73
CA PRO A 35 59.74 -1.70 -1.83
C PRO A 35 59.14 -1.05 -0.57
N LYS A 36 58.27 -0.05 -0.77
CA LYS A 36 57.60 0.64 0.34
C LYS A 36 56.86 -0.41 1.19
N PRO A 37 56.95 -0.34 2.54
CA PRO A 37 56.24 -1.25 3.41
C PRO A 37 54.73 -1.11 3.16
N LYS A 38 54.08 -2.21 2.78
CA LYS A 38 52.63 -2.26 2.66
C LYS A 38 52.07 -2.07 4.06
N VAL A 39 51.50 -0.90 4.34
CA VAL A 39 50.79 -0.64 5.59
C VAL A 39 49.71 -1.72 5.72
N PRO A 40 49.77 -2.59 6.74
CA PRO A 40 48.77 -3.64 6.91
C PRO A 40 47.42 -2.96 7.07
N SER A 41 46.49 -3.29 6.20
CA SER A 41 45.15 -2.72 6.29
C SER A 41 44.53 -3.15 7.62
N PRO A 42 43.87 -2.24 8.37
CA PRO A 42 43.28 -2.56 9.67
C PRO A 42 42.15 -3.58 9.59
N TRP A 43 41.64 -3.85 8.38
CA TRP A 43 40.68 -4.92 8.14
C TRP A 43 41.40 -6.22 7.74
N PRO A 44 41.16 -7.34 8.45
CA PRO A 44 41.85 -8.62 8.22
C PRO A 44 41.51 -9.28 6.87
N TRP A 45 40.65 -8.66 6.07
CA TRP A 45 40.14 -9.22 4.84
C TRP A 45 41.01 -8.81 3.66
N GLY A 46 41.43 -9.80 2.87
CA GLY A 46 42.09 -9.58 1.58
C GLY A 46 41.19 -8.81 0.60
N PRO A 47 41.78 -8.20 -0.45
CA PRO A 47 41.04 -7.37 -1.40
C PRO A 47 39.88 -8.12 -2.07
N PHE A 48 40.05 -9.41 -2.36
CA PHE A 48 39.00 -10.26 -2.92
C PHE A 48 37.79 -10.39 -2.00
N ALA A 49 38.00 -10.66 -0.71
CA ALA A 49 36.92 -10.81 0.26
C ALA A 49 36.11 -9.50 0.43
N ARG A 50 36.76 -8.34 0.35
CA ARG A 50 36.08 -7.04 0.39
C ARG A 50 35.19 -6.81 -0.82
N VAL A 51 35.70 -7.14 -2.01
CA VAL A 51 34.92 -7.05 -3.24
C VAL A 51 33.71 -7.98 -3.18
N LEU A 52 33.92 -9.23 -2.76
CA LEU A 52 32.83 -10.20 -2.64
C LEU A 52 31.74 -9.72 -1.69
N VAL A 53 32.11 -9.27 -0.48
CA VAL A 53 31.11 -8.78 0.49
C VAL A 53 30.45 -7.49 0.01
N SER A 54 31.18 -6.59 -0.65
CA SER A 54 30.59 -5.38 -1.24
C SER A 54 29.55 -5.72 -2.30
N LEU A 55 29.82 -6.72 -3.15
CA LEU A 55 28.87 -7.21 -4.14
C LEU A 55 27.64 -7.85 -3.49
N LEU A 56 27.82 -8.63 -2.41
CA LEU A 56 26.70 -9.22 -1.67
C LEU A 56 25.83 -8.16 -0.98
N VAL A 57 26.44 -7.13 -0.39
CA VAL A 57 25.70 -6.01 0.22
C VAL A 57 24.97 -5.21 -0.86
N ALA A 58 25.63 -4.88 -1.97
CA ALA A 58 25.01 -4.18 -3.08
C ALA A 58 23.84 -4.98 -3.67
N PHE A 59 24.01 -6.29 -3.82
CA PHE A 59 22.94 -7.20 -4.25
C PHE A 59 21.78 -7.19 -3.26
N HIS A 60 22.05 -7.34 -1.95
CA HIS A 60 21.00 -7.34 -0.94
C HIS A 60 20.21 -6.02 -0.93
N LEU A 61 20.90 -4.87 -0.94
CA LEU A 61 20.25 -3.56 -1.01
C LEU A 61 19.43 -3.43 -2.29
N PHE A 62 19.96 -3.88 -3.42
CA PHE A 62 19.23 -3.91 -4.67
C PHE A 62 17.92 -4.70 -4.54
N VAL A 63 17.96 -5.91 -3.96
CA VAL A 63 16.74 -6.69 -3.73
C VAL A 63 15.78 -5.95 -2.79
N VAL A 64 16.26 -5.39 -1.68
CA VAL A 64 15.40 -4.66 -0.72
C VAL A 64 14.67 -3.48 -1.38
N PHE A 65 15.31 -2.75 -2.29
CA PHE A 65 14.67 -1.63 -2.99
C PHE A 65 13.77 -2.05 -4.15
N ILE A 66 14.04 -3.20 -4.78
CA ILE A 66 13.21 -3.75 -5.84
C ILE A 66 12.01 -4.52 -5.27
N SER A 67 12.13 -5.11 -4.09
CA SER A 67 11.08 -5.96 -3.52
C SER A 67 9.73 -5.26 -3.35
N PRO A 68 9.65 -3.97 -2.97
CA PRO A 68 8.38 -3.23 -2.93
C PRO A 68 7.72 -3.05 -4.31
N TRP A 69 8.44 -3.33 -5.41
CA TRP A 69 7.88 -3.36 -6.76
C TRP A 69 7.25 -4.71 -7.11
N GLU A 70 7.31 -5.70 -6.21
CA GLU A 70 6.39 -6.85 -6.20
C GLU A 70 4.99 -6.34 -5.80
N ILE A 71 4.41 -5.46 -6.63
CA ILE A 71 3.04 -5.00 -6.44
C ILE A 71 2.16 -6.16 -6.89
N GLN A 72 1.59 -6.90 -5.95
CA GLN A 72 0.58 -7.88 -6.27
C GLN A 72 -0.69 -7.15 -6.71
N LEU A 73 -0.77 -6.77 -7.99
CA LEU A 73 -1.97 -6.14 -8.58
C LEU A 73 -3.13 -7.11 -8.76
N ARG A 74 -3.01 -8.34 -8.25
CA ARG A 74 -4.11 -9.29 -8.21
C ARG A 74 -4.91 -8.98 -6.96
N PRO A 75 -6.24 -8.86 -7.04
CA PRO A 75 -7.07 -8.94 -5.86
C PRO A 75 -6.61 -10.16 -5.09
N SER A 76 -6.12 -9.99 -3.86
CA SER A 76 -5.85 -11.13 -2.99
C SER A 76 -7.15 -11.94 -2.96
N VAL A 77 -7.10 -13.18 -3.45
CA VAL A 77 -8.26 -14.06 -3.35
C VAL A 77 -8.43 -14.29 -1.86
N VAL A 78 -9.45 -13.67 -1.28
CA VAL A 78 -9.76 -13.92 0.13
C VAL A 78 -10.21 -15.37 0.19
N PRO A 79 -9.54 -16.24 0.97
CA PRO A 79 -9.97 -17.62 1.08
C PRO A 79 -11.41 -17.64 1.59
N MET A 80 -12.30 -18.03 0.68
CA MET A 80 -13.65 -18.57 0.88
C MET A 80 -14.31 -18.15 2.20
N ALA A 81 -15.15 -17.10 2.16
CA ALA A 81 -16.01 -16.77 3.30
C ALA A 81 -16.96 -17.93 3.63
N GLU A 82 -17.28 -18.81 2.67
CA GLU A 82 -18.07 -20.02 2.88
C GLU A 82 -17.43 -21.26 2.22
N PRO A 83 -17.32 -22.40 2.92
CA PRO A 83 -16.83 -23.65 2.35
C PRO A 83 -17.65 -24.06 1.11
N GLY A 84 -17.01 -24.09 -0.05
CA GLY A 84 -17.62 -24.50 -1.33
C GLY A 84 -18.24 -23.36 -2.16
N GLY A 85 -18.18 -22.11 -1.68
CA GLY A 85 -18.65 -20.94 -2.42
C GLY A 85 -17.76 -20.56 -3.61
N PRO A 86 -18.25 -19.74 -4.57
CA PRO A 86 -17.40 -19.15 -5.59
C PRO A 86 -16.35 -18.23 -4.93
N PRO A 87 -15.10 -18.21 -5.41
CA PRO A 87 -14.08 -17.32 -4.87
C PRO A 87 -14.51 -15.87 -5.06
N LEU A 88 -14.33 -15.07 -4.00
CA LEU A 88 -14.66 -13.65 -4.00
C LEU A 88 -13.40 -12.80 -4.14
N ASP A 89 -13.50 -11.65 -4.77
CA ASP A 89 -12.44 -10.64 -4.77
C ASP A 89 -12.37 -9.90 -3.42
N ALA A 90 -11.41 -8.99 -3.28
CA ALA A 90 -11.29 -8.13 -2.09
C ALA A 90 -12.53 -7.24 -1.85
N GLN A 91 -13.43 -7.15 -2.83
CA GLN A 91 -14.69 -6.42 -2.76
C GLN A 91 -15.90 -7.33 -2.46
N GLY A 92 -15.68 -8.62 -2.20
CA GLY A 92 -16.75 -9.58 -1.96
C GLY A 92 -17.57 -9.94 -3.20
N ARG A 93 -17.09 -9.62 -4.41
CA ARG A 93 -17.75 -9.97 -5.68
C ARG A 93 -17.25 -11.33 -6.16
N PRO A 94 -18.12 -12.18 -6.74
CA PRO A 94 -17.69 -13.45 -7.31
C PRO A 94 -16.71 -13.21 -8.46
N ILE A 95 -15.54 -13.83 -8.40
CA ILE A 95 -14.55 -13.77 -9.47
C ILE A 95 -15.03 -14.68 -10.61
N PRO A 96 -15.33 -14.15 -11.81
CA PRO A 96 -15.76 -14.96 -12.94
C PRO A 96 -14.69 -16.01 -13.27
N PRO A 97 -15.06 -17.26 -13.60
CA PRO A 97 -14.08 -18.30 -13.93
C PRO A 97 -13.12 -17.93 -15.06
N GLN A 98 -13.55 -17.06 -15.98
CA GLN A 98 -12.75 -16.56 -17.08
C GLN A 98 -11.57 -15.69 -16.60
N GLN A 99 -11.66 -15.08 -15.40
CA GLN A 99 -10.58 -14.31 -14.80
C GLN A 99 -9.47 -15.17 -14.20
N PHE A 100 -9.69 -16.49 -14.03
CA PHE A 100 -8.63 -17.41 -13.66
C PHE A 100 -7.70 -17.76 -14.83
N ASP A 101 -8.10 -17.44 -16.07
CA ASP A 101 -7.30 -17.66 -17.26
C ASP A 101 -6.21 -16.58 -17.38
N PRO A 102 -4.93 -16.91 -17.14
CA PRO A 102 -3.84 -15.94 -17.19
C PRO A 102 -3.62 -15.38 -18.60
N SER A 103 -4.12 -16.06 -19.64
CA SER A 103 -4.01 -15.61 -21.03
C SER A 103 -4.99 -14.48 -21.36
N LYS A 104 -6.18 -14.49 -20.72
CA LYS A 104 -7.19 -13.44 -20.88
C LYS A 104 -7.00 -12.28 -19.91
N TYR A 105 -6.47 -12.56 -18.72
CA TYR A 105 -6.21 -11.57 -17.68
C TYR A 105 -4.75 -11.63 -17.25
N PRO A 106 -3.81 -11.13 -18.09
CA PRO A 106 -2.40 -11.14 -17.77
C PRO A 106 -2.11 -10.27 -16.54
N ALA A 107 -1.04 -10.60 -15.82
CA ALA A 107 -0.56 -9.76 -14.72
C ALA A 107 -0.31 -8.34 -15.23
N GLN A 108 -0.89 -7.34 -14.58
CA GLN A 108 -0.73 -5.93 -14.95
C GLN A 108 0.61 -5.33 -14.47
N LEU A 109 1.56 -6.18 -14.09
CA LEU A 109 2.88 -5.75 -13.68
C LEU A 109 3.65 -5.20 -14.89
N PRO A 110 4.40 -4.09 -14.74
CA PRO A 110 5.32 -3.66 -15.77
C PRO A 110 6.36 -4.77 -16.05
N VAL A 111 6.81 -4.85 -17.31
CA VAL A 111 7.70 -5.94 -17.80
C VAL A 111 8.97 -6.08 -16.96
N LEU A 112 9.54 -4.96 -16.53
CA LEU A 112 10.77 -4.93 -15.74
C LEU A 112 10.58 -5.61 -14.37
N PRO A 113 9.63 -5.19 -13.50
CA PRO A 113 9.24 -5.94 -12.30
C PRO A 113 9.03 -7.44 -12.54
N MET A 114 8.28 -7.84 -13.58
CA MET A 114 8.05 -9.26 -13.89
C MET A 114 9.35 -10.03 -14.15
N ALA A 115 10.30 -9.43 -14.86
CA ALA A 115 11.59 -10.05 -15.13
C ALA A 115 12.44 -10.16 -13.86
N LEU A 116 12.45 -9.13 -13.01
CA LEU A 116 13.20 -9.13 -11.76
C LEU A 116 12.65 -10.13 -10.74
N THR A 117 11.33 -10.17 -10.54
CA THR A 117 10.69 -11.10 -9.60
C THR A 117 10.99 -12.55 -9.95
N LYS A 118 10.98 -12.92 -11.23
CA LYS A 118 11.32 -14.28 -11.69
C LYS A 118 12.63 -14.82 -11.11
N TYR A 119 13.63 -13.97 -10.91
CA TYR A 119 14.95 -14.38 -10.40
C TYR A 119 15.15 -14.06 -8.92
N LEU A 120 14.61 -12.94 -8.45
CA LEU A 120 14.83 -12.46 -7.08
C LEU A 120 13.88 -13.10 -6.06
N HIS A 121 12.73 -13.62 -6.50
CA HIS A 121 11.67 -14.10 -5.60
C HIS A 121 12.15 -15.19 -4.62
N HIS A 122 13.04 -16.11 -5.04
CA HIS A 122 13.57 -17.12 -4.13
C HIS A 122 14.41 -16.52 -2.99
N TYR A 123 15.26 -15.55 -3.30
CA TYR A 123 16.06 -14.84 -2.30
C TYR A 123 15.17 -13.95 -1.42
N ALA A 124 14.20 -13.27 -2.03
CA ALA A 124 13.26 -12.41 -1.32
C ALA A 124 12.37 -13.20 -0.36
N ASN A 125 11.86 -14.36 -0.77
CA ASN A 125 11.10 -15.29 0.07
C ASN A 125 11.94 -15.84 1.23
N LEU A 126 13.18 -16.23 0.97
CA LEU A 126 14.08 -16.79 1.99
C LEU A 126 14.30 -15.80 3.14
N LEU A 127 14.40 -14.51 2.83
CA LEU A 127 14.59 -13.43 3.81
C LEU A 127 13.29 -12.72 4.20
N TYR A 128 12.16 -13.14 3.64
CA TYR A 128 10.84 -12.55 3.88
C TYR A 128 10.75 -11.03 3.62
N ILE A 129 11.48 -10.54 2.61
CA ILE A 129 11.56 -9.10 2.26
C ILE A 129 10.55 -8.65 1.20
N ASN A 130 9.72 -9.57 0.68
CA ASN A 130 8.75 -9.32 -0.39
C ASN A 130 7.35 -8.88 0.04
N ASN A 131 7.05 -8.84 1.33
CA ASN A 131 5.72 -8.46 1.83
C ASN A 131 5.54 -6.94 2.03
N GLY A 132 6.49 -6.13 1.56
CA GLY A 132 6.52 -4.69 1.87
C GLY A 132 5.29 -3.94 1.37
N TYR A 133 4.86 -4.19 0.13
CA TYR A 133 3.72 -3.48 -0.44
C TYR A 133 2.39 -3.87 0.24
N ASP A 134 2.09 -5.15 0.36
CA ASP A 134 0.85 -5.65 0.98
C ASP A 134 0.71 -5.24 2.45
N PHE A 135 1.82 -5.07 3.16
CA PHE A 135 1.82 -4.57 4.54
C PHE A 135 1.39 -3.10 4.65
N PHE A 136 1.85 -2.23 3.74
CA PHE A 136 1.58 -0.79 3.80
C PHE A 136 0.38 -0.35 2.94
N SER A 137 -0.03 -1.17 1.99
CA SER A 137 -1.10 -0.87 1.04
C SER A 137 -1.86 -2.15 0.71
N PRO A 138 -2.52 -2.77 1.70
CA PRO A 138 -3.38 -3.90 1.44
C PRO A 138 -4.45 -3.51 0.43
N ASP A 139 -4.91 -4.48 -0.36
CA ASP A 139 -6.01 -4.26 -1.30
C ASP A 139 -7.19 -3.63 -0.55
N PRO A 140 -7.66 -2.45 -0.99
CA PRO A 140 -8.71 -1.76 -0.26
C PRO A 140 -10.01 -2.57 -0.36
N GLY A 141 -10.55 -2.94 0.80
CA GLY A 141 -11.80 -3.66 0.90
C GLY A 141 -13.02 -2.80 0.56
N VAL A 142 -14.20 -3.42 0.61
CA VAL A 142 -15.46 -2.67 0.57
C VAL A 142 -15.64 -1.78 1.79
N SER A 143 -16.44 -0.74 1.62
CA SER A 143 -16.93 0.06 2.74
C SER A 143 -18.39 -0.26 3.01
N HIS A 144 -18.83 -0.02 4.24
CA HIS A 144 -20.18 -0.35 4.68
C HIS A 144 -20.95 0.91 5.11
N GLN A 145 -22.26 0.87 4.86
CA GLN A 145 -23.20 1.90 5.25
C GLN A 145 -24.46 1.24 5.81
N ILE A 146 -25.13 1.94 6.73
CA ILE A 146 -26.44 1.55 7.23
C ILE A 146 -27.41 2.68 6.90
N ARG A 147 -28.47 2.35 6.15
CA ARG A 147 -29.66 3.20 6.05
C ARG A 147 -30.65 2.77 7.11
N TYR A 148 -31.38 3.73 7.68
CA TYR A 148 -32.37 3.44 8.70
C TYR A 148 -33.68 4.18 8.46
N GLU A 149 -34.76 3.56 8.89
CA GLU A 149 -36.09 4.16 8.99
C GLU A 149 -36.66 3.82 10.37
N VAL A 150 -37.09 4.84 11.13
CA VAL A 150 -37.68 4.70 12.45
C VAL A 150 -39.18 4.95 12.37
N PHE A 151 -39.96 4.12 13.05
CA PHE A 151 -41.41 4.14 13.10
C PHE A 151 -41.92 4.26 14.54
N ASN A 152 -43.06 4.93 14.70
CA ASN A 152 -43.82 4.96 15.96
C ASN A 152 -44.73 3.72 16.12
N SER A 153 -45.45 3.64 17.24
CA SER A 153 -46.39 2.58 17.57
C SER A 153 -47.57 2.45 16.60
N ALA A 154 -47.92 3.53 15.90
CA ALA A 154 -48.94 3.54 14.86
C ALA A 154 -48.40 3.06 13.49
N GLY A 155 -47.10 2.80 13.39
CA GLY A 155 -46.43 2.39 12.15
C GLY A 155 -46.07 3.53 11.21
N GLU A 156 -46.24 4.79 11.63
CA GLU A 156 -45.84 5.97 10.86
C GLU A 156 -44.33 6.19 10.96
N LYS A 157 -43.70 6.55 9.83
CA LYS A 157 -42.26 6.85 9.78
C LYS A 157 -42.00 8.22 10.39
N ILE A 158 -41.23 8.24 11.48
CA ILE A 158 -40.90 9.46 12.24
C ILE A 158 -39.48 9.97 11.98
N ALA A 159 -38.59 9.12 11.48
CA ALA A 159 -37.24 9.51 11.08
C ALA A 159 -36.67 8.58 10.02
N ASP A 160 -35.77 9.09 9.20
CA ASP A 160 -34.89 8.29 8.35
C ASP A 160 -33.51 8.93 8.25
N GLY A 161 -32.56 8.16 7.74
CA GLY A 161 -31.21 8.65 7.49
C GLY A 161 -30.25 7.54 7.10
N GLN A 162 -28.97 7.91 7.06
CA GLN A 162 -27.89 6.96 6.78
C GLN A 162 -26.63 7.31 7.55
N PHE A 163 -25.82 6.30 7.86
CA PHE A 163 -24.50 6.52 8.40
C PHE A 163 -23.47 5.51 7.88
N PRO A 164 -22.21 5.94 7.68
CA PRO A 164 -21.73 7.31 7.87
C PRO A 164 -22.24 8.31 6.80
N SER A 165 -22.52 9.55 7.20
CA SER A 165 -23.05 10.62 6.34
C SER A 165 -22.23 11.89 6.47
N ARG A 166 -21.63 12.35 5.36
CA ARG A 166 -20.83 13.60 5.33
C ARG A 166 -21.66 14.86 5.59
N ARG A 167 -22.97 14.80 5.37
CA ARG A 167 -23.87 15.95 5.57
C ARG A 167 -24.24 16.12 7.04
N GLU A 168 -24.47 15.01 7.73
CA GLU A 168 -24.97 15.01 9.11
C GLU A 168 -23.86 14.92 10.16
N GLN A 169 -22.71 14.31 9.82
CA GLN A 169 -21.67 13.95 10.79
C GLN A 169 -20.38 14.73 10.52
N TRP A 170 -20.49 16.05 10.52
CA TRP A 170 -19.34 16.95 10.47
C TRP A 170 -18.98 17.44 11.89
N PRO A 171 -17.70 17.66 12.25
CA PRO A 171 -16.47 17.49 11.48
C PRO A 171 -16.04 16.03 11.25
N ARG A 172 -14.95 15.82 10.49
CA ARG A 172 -14.42 14.51 10.06
C ARG A 172 -14.34 13.47 11.17
N LEU A 173 -14.03 13.85 12.40
CA LEU A 173 -13.94 12.91 13.53
C LEU A 173 -15.30 12.28 13.88
N PHE A 174 -16.40 13.04 13.79
CA PHE A 174 -17.75 12.48 14.00
C PHE A 174 -18.14 11.53 12.88
N TYR A 175 -17.87 11.87 11.62
CA TYR A 175 -18.03 10.95 10.49
C TYR A 175 -17.24 9.66 10.72
N HIS A 176 -15.98 9.79 11.12
CA HIS A 176 -15.08 8.66 11.35
C HIS A 176 -15.62 7.72 12.45
N ARG A 177 -16.18 8.26 13.54
CA ARG A 177 -16.82 7.45 14.58
C ARG A 177 -17.94 6.58 14.01
N HIS A 178 -18.80 7.14 13.17
CA HIS A 178 -19.91 6.39 12.59
C HIS A 178 -19.42 5.40 11.53
N MET A 179 -18.39 5.75 10.77
CA MET A 179 -17.75 4.83 9.84
C MET A 179 -17.18 3.61 10.57
N MET A 180 -16.39 3.83 11.63
CA MET A 180 -15.84 2.74 12.44
C MET A 180 -16.92 1.87 13.08
N LEU A 181 -18.00 2.48 13.56
CA LEU A 181 -19.13 1.75 14.15
C LEU A 181 -19.82 0.84 13.12
N VAL A 182 -19.99 1.30 11.88
CA VAL A 182 -20.55 0.47 10.81
C VAL A 182 -19.58 -0.64 10.41
N GLU A 183 -18.30 -0.33 10.20
CA GLU A 183 -17.29 -1.35 9.85
C GLU A 183 -17.17 -2.42 10.94
N GLN A 184 -17.12 -2.02 12.21
CA GLN A 184 -17.05 -2.97 13.33
C GLN A 184 -18.31 -3.84 13.42
N SER A 185 -19.49 -3.30 13.07
CA SER A 185 -20.71 -4.11 13.01
C SER A 185 -20.68 -5.16 11.90
N ARG A 186 -19.85 -4.98 10.86
CA ARG A 186 -19.73 -5.88 9.70
C ARG A 186 -18.51 -6.78 9.75
N ASP A 187 -17.67 -6.64 10.76
CA ASP A 187 -16.49 -7.48 10.95
C ASP A 187 -16.94 -8.94 11.17
N PRO A 188 -16.53 -9.89 10.32
CA PRO A 188 -16.83 -11.31 10.51
C PRO A 188 -16.40 -11.86 11.87
N MET A 189 -15.35 -11.29 12.48
CA MET A 189 -14.88 -11.70 13.81
C MET A 189 -15.73 -11.13 14.95
N ALA A 190 -16.48 -10.07 14.67
CA ALA A 190 -17.47 -9.50 15.59
C ALA A 190 -18.91 -9.93 15.27
N ALA A 191 -19.09 -10.81 14.28
CA ALA A 191 -20.41 -11.32 13.92
C ALA A 191 -21.09 -11.99 15.13
N GLY A 192 -22.38 -11.70 15.33
CA GLY A 192 -23.14 -12.22 16.46
C GLY A 192 -22.94 -11.50 17.80
N GLN A 193 -22.09 -10.45 17.86
CA GLN A 193 -21.94 -9.63 19.08
C GLN A 193 -23.11 -8.65 19.32
N GLY A 194 -24.12 -8.62 18.44
CA GLY A 194 -25.33 -7.81 18.63
C GLY A 194 -25.14 -6.31 18.38
N TRP A 195 -24.12 -5.92 17.60
CA TRP A 195 -23.86 -4.53 17.24
C TRP A 195 -25.06 -3.87 16.56
N GLU A 196 -25.74 -4.59 15.67
CA GLU A 196 -26.92 -4.12 14.94
C GLU A 196 -28.08 -3.84 15.88
N SER A 197 -28.32 -4.74 16.84
CA SER A 197 -29.35 -4.55 17.86
C SER A 197 -29.01 -3.35 18.76
N ALA A 198 -27.75 -3.18 19.14
CA ALA A 198 -27.32 -2.01 19.93
C ALA A 198 -27.48 -0.69 19.16
N ILE A 199 -27.15 -0.70 17.86
CA ILE A 199 -27.37 0.44 16.96
C ILE A 199 -28.87 0.74 16.84
N ALA A 200 -29.68 -0.29 16.63
CA ALA A 200 -31.14 -0.18 16.51
C ALA A 200 -31.75 0.43 17.78
N GLU A 201 -31.43 -0.10 18.96
CA GLU A 201 -31.87 0.45 20.25
C GLU A 201 -31.46 1.92 20.40
N ARG A 202 -30.22 2.27 20.03
CA ARG A 202 -29.76 3.65 20.12
C ARG A 202 -30.52 4.60 19.19
N LEU A 203 -30.91 4.14 18.00
CA LEU A 203 -31.73 4.91 17.06
C LEU A 203 -33.15 5.09 17.59
N LEU A 204 -33.73 4.04 18.17
CA LEU A 204 -35.05 4.09 18.81
C LEU A 204 -35.06 5.08 19.99
N GLU A 205 -34.03 5.04 20.86
CA GLU A 205 -33.85 6.01 21.95
C GLU A 205 -33.72 7.44 21.42
N LYS A 206 -32.92 7.66 20.37
CA LYS A 206 -32.64 9.00 19.82
C LYS A 206 -33.89 9.65 19.20
N HIS A 207 -34.71 8.86 18.51
CA HIS A 207 -35.86 9.36 17.76
C HIS A 207 -37.20 9.11 18.48
N ASP A 208 -37.16 8.58 19.71
CA ASP A 208 -38.30 8.08 20.48
C ASP A 208 -39.25 7.17 19.67
N GLY A 209 -38.68 6.27 18.87
CA GLY A 209 -39.43 5.32 18.04
C GLY A 209 -39.69 3.98 18.73
N ASP A 210 -40.59 3.18 18.17
CA ASP A 210 -40.95 1.85 18.68
C ASP A 210 -40.43 0.71 17.79
N ARG A 211 -40.21 0.99 16.50
CA ARG A 211 -39.62 0.04 15.54
C ARG A 211 -38.62 0.75 14.63
N VAL A 212 -37.53 0.07 14.29
CA VAL A 212 -36.54 0.56 13.32
C VAL A 212 -36.27 -0.51 12.29
N ARG A 213 -36.17 -0.09 11.03
CA ARG A 213 -35.70 -0.90 9.91
C ARG A 213 -34.32 -0.43 9.54
N LEU A 214 -33.35 -1.34 9.55
CA LEU A 214 -31.98 -1.12 9.12
C LEU A 214 -31.77 -1.83 7.79
N VAL A 215 -31.18 -1.14 6.82
CA VAL A 215 -30.74 -1.70 5.55
C VAL A 215 -29.23 -1.61 5.51
N MET A 216 -28.58 -2.78 5.46
CA MET A 216 -27.13 -2.90 5.41
C MET A 216 -26.68 -2.80 3.96
N ILE A 217 -25.75 -1.89 3.70
CA ILE A 217 -25.30 -1.55 2.37
C ILE A 217 -23.80 -1.75 2.28
N ARG A 218 -23.37 -2.47 1.27
CA ARG A 218 -21.99 -2.56 0.83
C ARG A 218 -21.75 -1.54 -0.26
N HIS A 219 -20.75 -0.69 -0.09
CA HIS A 219 -20.31 0.30 -1.06
C HIS A 219 -18.96 -0.14 -1.65
N HIS A 220 -19.04 -0.55 -2.90
CA HIS A 220 -17.93 -1.12 -3.67
C HIS A 220 -17.04 -0.02 -4.26
N LEU A 221 -15.73 -0.28 -4.31
CA LEU A 221 -14.82 0.57 -5.06
C LEU A 221 -14.95 0.27 -6.56
N LEU A 222 -14.65 1.27 -7.38
CA LEU A 222 -14.59 1.08 -8.83
C LEU A 222 -13.31 0.32 -9.20
N THR A 223 -13.41 -0.59 -10.16
CA THR A 223 -12.22 -1.18 -10.79
C THR A 223 -11.52 -0.13 -11.66
N PRO A 224 -10.21 -0.28 -11.94
CA PRO A 224 -9.51 0.63 -12.84
C PRO A 224 -10.17 0.77 -14.22
N GLN A 225 -10.79 -0.31 -14.72
CA GLN A 225 -11.52 -0.28 -15.98
C GLN A 225 -12.80 0.55 -15.86
N GLN A 226 -13.59 0.35 -14.81
CA GLN A 226 -14.81 1.14 -14.56
C GLN A 226 -14.52 2.64 -14.44
N VAL A 227 -13.38 3.01 -13.84
CA VAL A 227 -12.95 4.43 -13.79
C VAL A 227 -12.62 4.96 -15.18
N LYS A 228 -11.88 4.19 -16.00
CA LYS A 228 -11.55 4.56 -17.39
C LYS A 228 -12.81 4.72 -18.25
N ASP A 229 -13.81 3.89 -17.99
CA ASP A 229 -15.12 3.94 -18.67
C ASP A 229 -16.00 5.10 -18.17
N GLY A 230 -15.51 5.95 -17.26
CA GLY A 230 -16.21 7.14 -16.75
C GLY A 230 -17.13 6.87 -15.56
N GLY A 231 -17.01 5.70 -14.92
CA GLY A 231 -17.76 5.33 -13.73
C GLY A 231 -17.53 6.30 -12.57
N ARG A 232 -18.60 6.55 -11.81
CA ARG A 232 -18.56 7.42 -10.62
C ARG A 232 -18.61 6.61 -9.34
N ILE A 233 -17.77 6.99 -8.38
CA ILE A 233 -17.69 6.31 -7.07
C ILE A 233 -18.99 6.44 -6.26
N ASP A 234 -19.78 7.48 -6.51
CA ASP A 234 -21.07 7.73 -5.88
C ASP A 234 -22.26 7.23 -6.71
N GLY A 235 -22.01 6.53 -7.82
CA GLY A 235 -23.04 6.00 -8.69
C GLY A 235 -23.87 4.89 -8.01
N PRO A 236 -25.17 4.77 -8.30
CA PRO A 236 -26.05 3.79 -7.64
C PRO A 236 -25.57 2.34 -7.82
N ALA A 237 -24.92 2.02 -8.94
CA ALA A 237 -24.35 0.70 -9.21
C ALA A 237 -23.17 0.31 -8.30
N THR A 238 -22.64 1.24 -7.51
CA THR A 238 -21.58 0.95 -6.52
C THR A 238 -22.15 0.48 -5.18
N TYR A 239 -23.46 0.58 -4.98
CA TYR A 239 -24.12 0.20 -3.73
C TYR A 239 -24.87 -1.12 -3.91
N GLU A 240 -24.68 -2.02 -2.96
CA GLU A 240 -25.34 -3.32 -2.89
C GLU A 240 -26.02 -3.45 -1.53
N GLU A 241 -27.32 -3.76 -1.53
CA GLU A 241 -28.04 -4.08 -0.29
C GLU A 241 -27.75 -5.54 0.07
N ILE A 242 -27.06 -5.75 1.19
CA ILE A 242 -26.60 -7.07 1.62
C ILE A 242 -27.48 -7.67 2.72
N GLY A 243 -28.44 -6.91 3.24
CA GLY A 243 -29.42 -7.42 4.20
C GLY A 243 -30.31 -6.33 4.78
N VAL A 244 -31.37 -6.79 5.43
CA VAL A 244 -32.35 -5.95 6.14
C VAL A 244 -32.56 -6.54 7.53
N MET A 245 -32.62 -5.67 8.52
CA MET A 245 -32.95 -6.02 9.90
C MET A 245 -34.08 -5.14 10.40
N ASP A 246 -35.16 -5.76 10.84
CA ASP A 246 -36.22 -5.09 11.58
C ASP A 246 -36.02 -5.35 13.08
N HIS A 247 -36.10 -4.28 13.87
CA HIS A 247 -35.92 -4.35 15.32
C HIS A 247 -37.03 -3.58 16.03
N GLN A 248 -37.61 -4.21 17.04
CA GLN A 248 -38.60 -3.59 17.92
C GLN A 248 -37.94 -3.19 19.22
N ARG A 249 -38.37 -2.04 19.78
CA ARG A 249 -37.88 -1.54 21.07
C ARG A 249 -38.05 -2.61 22.14
N THR A 250 -36.96 -2.95 22.81
CA THR A 250 -36.99 -3.87 23.95
C THR A 250 -36.93 -3.15 25.29
N ARG A 251 -36.40 -1.92 25.32
CA ARG A 251 -36.24 -1.12 26.54
C ARG A 251 -37.41 -0.15 26.74
N PRO A 252 -37.91 0.01 27.98
CA PRO A 252 -38.94 1.01 28.27
C PRO A 252 -38.46 2.43 27.94
N ARG A 253 -39.38 3.34 27.60
CA ARG A 253 -39.03 4.74 27.35
C ARG A 253 -38.42 5.36 28.59
N ALA A 254 -37.50 6.31 28.42
CA ALA A 254 -36.92 7.05 29.55
C ALA A 254 -38.00 7.76 30.38
N ALA A 255 -39.08 8.21 29.74
CA ALA A 255 -40.25 8.80 30.41
C ALA A 255 -41.04 7.80 31.28
N GLU A 256 -40.99 6.50 30.97
CA GLU A 256 -41.65 5.43 31.72
C GLU A 256 -40.79 4.91 32.88
N GLN A 257 -39.50 5.28 32.93
CA GLN A 257 -38.56 4.85 33.96
C GLN A 257 -38.48 5.82 35.17
N LEU A 258 -39.21 6.94 35.15
CA LEU A 258 -39.27 7.84 36.30
C LEU A 258 -39.93 7.13 37.51
N PRO A 259 -39.33 7.18 38.71
CA PRO A 259 -39.92 6.53 39.87
C PRO A 259 -41.24 7.21 40.23
N THR A 260 -42.33 6.46 40.11
CA THR A 260 -43.61 6.71 40.77
C THR A 260 -43.42 6.53 42.28
N GLY A 261 -42.76 7.47 42.94
CA GLY A 261 -42.37 7.26 44.33
C GLY A 261 -41.89 8.52 45.03
N GLY A 262 -42.79 9.48 45.19
CA GLY A 262 -42.62 10.64 46.05
C GLY A 262 -43.97 11.17 46.51
N THR A 263 -44.70 10.35 47.29
CA THR A 263 -45.81 10.88 48.11
C THR A 263 -45.24 11.68 49.29
N PRO A 264 -45.94 12.77 49.70
CA PRO A 264 -45.43 13.83 50.58
C PRO A 264 -45.14 13.40 52.02
#